data_AF-A0A928ZXD4-F1
#
_entry.id   AF-A0A928ZXD4-F1
#
_cell.length_a   1.000
_cell.length_b   1.000
_cell.length_c   1.000
_cell.angle_alpha   90.00
_cell.angle_beta   90.00
_cell.angle_gamma   90.00
#
_symmetry.space_group_name_H-M   'P 1'
#
loop_
_entity.id
_entity.type
_entity.pdbx_description
1 polymer ?
#
loop_
_entity_poly.entity_id
_entity_poly.type
_entity_poly.pdbx_seq_one_letter_code
_entity_poly.pdbx_strand_id
1 'polypeptide(L)'
;MSALEKKNILAKLGIISCLVLGSSHVAFASQLQRWANNFGYEAGGWRISQHVRTLADVNGDGKDDIVGFGNAGTFVSLSTGSKFQPYQMWIKDFGRNTDAGSWNISQHIRTLADVNGDGKDDIVGFGNAGTFVSLSTGSGFASPQMWVNDFGNEGGWLISQHIRTLADVNGDGKDDIVGFGNAGTFVALSTGSEFASPQMWVNDFGYGSGEWQTDQHVRTLADVNGDGKDDIIGFGNAGTFVALSTGTGFNSPQMWVNDFGRNIDAGSWNSSQHIRTLADVNGDGKDDIVGFGNAGTFVALSTGTGFNSPQMWVDNFGYETGGWRINQHIRTLVDVNGDGKDDIVGFGNAGTFVSLSTGSGFNSPQTWINNFGRNADAGSWDIARHIRTLADVNGDGKGDIVGFGNTGVFVMTSP
;
A
#
# COMPACT_ATOMS: atom_id res chain seq x y z
N MET A 1 -1.02 42.17 -53.53
CA MET A 1 0.32 41.78 -53.04
C MET A 1 0.26 41.81 -51.53
N SER A 2 -0.29 40.75 -50.94
CA SER A 2 0.32 39.47 -50.57
C SER A 2 1.11 39.60 -49.28
N ALA A 3 0.70 38.82 -48.28
CA ALA A 3 1.29 38.66 -46.95
C ALA A 3 2.71 38.03 -46.97
N LEU A 4 3.48 38.35 -48.00
CA LEU A 4 4.81 37.86 -48.30
C LEU A 4 5.85 38.96 -48.06
N GLU A 5 5.69 39.79 -47.01
CA GLU A 5 6.66 40.83 -46.66
C GLU A 5 6.62 41.21 -45.16
N LYS A 6 6.28 40.24 -44.30
CA LYS A 6 6.59 40.28 -42.85
C LYS A 6 7.33 39.01 -42.40
N LYS A 7 8.22 38.51 -43.26
CA LYS A 7 9.37 37.70 -42.83
C LYS A 7 10.50 38.65 -42.44
N ASN A 8 11.16 38.36 -41.33
CA ASN A 8 12.32 39.05 -40.75
C ASN A 8 12.02 40.02 -39.60
N ILE A 9 11.59 39.46 -38.46
CA ILE A 9 12.21 39.62 -37.14
C ILE A 9 11.65 38.47 -36.30
N LEU A 10 12.42 37.39 -36.17
CA LEU A 10 12.39 36.34 -35.13
C LEU A 10 13.16 35.11 -35.62
N ALA A 11 14.39 35.35 -36.07
CA ALA A 11 15.44 34.34 -36.13
C ALA A 11 16.46 34.73 -35.06
N LYS A 12 16.15 34.38 -33.80
CA LYS A 12 17.07 34.32 -32.63
C LYS A 12 16.25 34.04 -31.37
N LEU A 13 15.92 32.76 -31.16
CA LEU A 13 15.72 32.10 -29.87
C LEU A 13 15.25 30.68 -30.21
N GLY A 14 16.10 29.70 -29.94
CA GLY A 14 15.81 28.30 -30.19
C GLY A 14 14.71 27.81 -29.25
N ILE A 15 13.52 27.61 -29.79
CA ILE A 15 12.47 26.77 -29.19
C ILE A 15 11.90 25.94 -30.33
N ILE A 16 12.33 24.68 -30.41
CA ILE A 16 11.69 23.68 -31.26
C ILE A 16 10.41 23.27 -30.52
N SER A 17 9.27 23.82 -30.92
CA SER A 17 7.97 23.22 -30.66
C SER A 17 7.72 22.22 -31.80
N CYS A 18 7.77 20.94 -31.47
CA CYS A 18 7.29 19.88 -32.35
C CYS A 18 5.77 19.80 -32.16
N LEU A 19 5.02 20.39 -33.08
CA LEU A 19 3.58 20.24 -33.16
C LEU A 19 3.30 18.94 -33.91
N VAL A 20 3.05 17.84 -33.18
CA VAL A 20 2.45 16.63 -33.75
C VAL A 20 0.95 16.69 -33.48
N LEU A 21 0.18 16.88 -34.55
CA LEU A 21 -1.26 16.70 -34.57
C LEU A 21 -1.56 15.20 -34.69
N GLY A 22 -2.17 14.61 -33.67
CA GLY A 22 -2.73 13.26 -33.73
C GLY A 22 -2.65 12.49 -32.40
N SER A 23 -3.82 12.17 -31.85
CA SER A 23 -4.08 11.49 -30.57
C SER A 23 -4.11 12.44 -29.38
N SER A 24 -5.28 12.57 -28.77
CA SER A 24 -5.56 13.28 -27.52
C SER A 24 -4.74 12.71 -26.37
N HIS A 25 -3.46 13.09 -26.32
CA HIS A 25 -2.66 12.98 -25.13
C HIS A 25 -3.13 14.12 -24.23
N VAL A 26 -3.88 13.78 -23.19
CA VAL A 26 -3.99 14.66 -22.03
C VAL A 26 -2.55 14.91 -21.59
N ALA A 27 -2.07 16.14 -21.78
CA ALA A 27 -0.76 16.53 -21.31
C ALA A 27 -0.83 16.60 -19.79
N PHE A 28 -0.49 15.50 -19.11
CA PHE A 28 -0.41 15.46 -17.66
C PHE A 28 0.68 16.45 -17.20
N ALA A 29 0.28 17.42 -16.37
CA ALA A 29 1.07 18.61 -16.06
C ALA A 29 2.15 18.38 -14.98
N SER A 30 2.23 17.19 -14.37
CA SER A 30 3.23 16.88 -13.36
C SER A 30 4.51 16.33 -14.00
N GLN A 31 5.63 17.02 -13.76
CA GLN A 31 6.94 16.50 -14.14
C GLN A 31 7.49 15.61 -13.03
N LEU A 32 8.05 14.46 -13.42
CA LEU A 32 8.84 13.64 -12.53
C LEU A 32 10.01 14.46 -11.95
N GLN A 33 10.10 14.50 -10.63
CA GLN A 33 11.13 15.24 -9.92
C GLN A 33 11.79 14.36 -8.86
N ARG A 34 13.08 14.61 -8.62
CA ARG A 34 13.78 14.00 -7.48
C ARG A 34 13.57 14.89 -6.25
N TRP A 35 12.78 14.41 -5.30
CA TRP A 35 12.42 15.15 -4.09
C TRP A 35 13.38 14.91 -2.92
N ALA A 36 14.13 13.80 -2.91
CA ALA A 36 15.16 13.53 -1.90
C ALA A 36 16.43 12.91 -2.52
N ASN A 37 17.61 13.23 -1.94
CA ASN A 37 18.91 12.68 -2.36
C ASN A 37 19.41 11.54 -1.43
N ASN A 38 18.50 10.87 -0.72
CA ASN A 38 18.78 9.72 0.15
C ASN A 38 17.61 8.69 0.02
N PHE A 39 17.51 7.70 0.90
CA PHE A 39 16.55 6.60 0.87
C PHE A 39 16.63 5.70 -0.38
N GLY A 40 17.61 5.95 -1.24
CA GLY A 40 17.86 5.19 -2.44
C GLY A 40 18.79 4.00 -2.21
N TYR A 41 18.83 3.11 -3.21
CA TYR A 41 19.70 1.93 -3.15
C TYR A 41 21.18 2.33 -3.07
N GLU A 42 21.63 3.27 -3.90
CA GLU A 42 22.99 3.81 -3.85
C GLU A 42 23.08 4.99 -2.90
N ALA A 43 22.15 5.93 -3.03
CA ALA A 43 22.05 7.11 -2.18
C ALA A 43 21.51 6.75 -0.79
N GLY A 44 22.42 6.52 0.16
CA GLY A 44 22.12 6.11 1.53
C GLY A 44 22.24 4.61 1.80
N GLY A 45 22.48 3.79 0.76
CA GLY A 45 22.77 2.37 0.93
C GLY A 45 21.57 1.53 1.38
N TRP A 46 20.34 1.92 1.01
CA TRP A 46 19.14 1.24 1.48
C TRP A 46 18.92 -0.11 0.78
N ARG A 47 18.49 -1.14 1.51
CA ARG A 47 18.30 -2.50 0.99
C ARG A 47 16.95 -3.03 1.43
N ILE A 48 16.16 -3.55 0.48
CA ILE A 48 14.86 -4.16 0.78
C ILE A 48 15.01 -5.34 1.75
N SER A 49 16.11 -6.09 1.64
CA SER A 49 16.38 -7.22 2.53
C SER A 49 16.87 -6.85 3.93
N GLN A 50 16.95 -5.55 4.29
CA GLN A 50 17.50 -5.10 5.58
C GLN A 50 16.70 -3.97 6.22
N HIS A 51 16.15 -3.07 5.41
CA HIS A 51 15.50 -1.85 5.86
C HIS A 51 14.06 -1.79 5.36
N VAL A 52 13.20 -1.16 6.15
CA VAL A 52 11.84 -0.80 5.76
C VAL A 52 11.85 0.69 5.39
N ARG A 53 11.17 1.05 4.30
CA ARG A 53 10.94 2.44 3.87
C ARG A 53 9.48 2.55 3.48
N THR A 54 8.80 3.54 4.02
CA THR A 54 7.38 3.79 3.81
C THR A 54 7.11 5.30 3.80
N LEU A 55 5.87 5.64 3.56
CA LEU A 55 5.30 6.99 3.59
C LEU A 55 4.15 7.00 4.61
N ALA A 56 4.00 8.10 5.34
CA ALA A 56 3.03 8.26 6.42
C ALA A 56 3.00 9.72 6.90
N ASP A 57 1.84 10.24 7.31
CA ASP A 57 1.75 11.56 7.94
C ASP A 57 2.15 11.46 9.42
N VAL A 58 3.44 11.58 9.69
CA VAL A 58 3.96 11.51 11.06
C VAL A 58 3.93 12.86 11.75
N ASN A 59 3.44 13.92 11.10
CA ASN A 59 3.48 15.26 11.66
C ASN A 59 2.10 15.95 11.76
N GLY A 60 1.08 15.36 11.16
CA GLY A 60 -0.32 15.76 11.21
C GLY A 60 -0.63 16.94 10.29
N ASP A 61 0.15 17.14 9.23
CA ASP A 61 -0.05 18.23 8.25
C ASP A 61 -0.76 17.80 6.97
N GLY A 62 -1.30 16.57 6.95
CA GLY A 62 -2.02 15.96 5.86
C GLY A 62 -1.12 15.65 4.66
N LYS A 63 0.18 15.49 4.87
CA LYS A 63 1.13 15.11 3.83
C LYS A 63 1.97 13.93 4.29
N ASP A 64 2.05 12.94 3.43
CA ASP A 64 2.86 11.77 3.71
C ASP A 64 4.37 12.10 3.66
N ASP A 65 5.05 11.75 4.75
CA ASP A 65 6.48 11.94 4.97
C ASP A 65 7.26 10.65 4.70
N ILE A 66 8.51 10.74 4.25
CA ILE A 66 9.34 9.54 4.17
C ILE A 66 9.72 9.10 5.58
N VAL A 67 9.43 7.83 5.91
CA VAL A 67 9.95 7.17 7.10
C VAL A 67 10.79 5.95 6.70
N GLY A 68 12.03 5.91 7.19
CA GLY A 68 12.97 4.85 6.91
C GLY A 68 13.56 4.22 8.18
N PHE A 69 13.29 2.95 8.38
CA PHE A 69 13.88 2.13 9.43
C PHE A 69 15.25 1.61 8.98
N GLY A 70 16.30 2.36 9.31
CA GLY A 70 17.66 2.14 8.82
C GLY A 70 18.53 1.25 9.70
N ASN A 71 19.84 1.36 9.56
CA ASN A 71 20.78 0.65 10.44
C ASN A 71 20.84 1.26 11.84
N ALA A 72 20.99 2.58 11.93
CA ALA A 72 21.26 3.28 13.19
C ALA A 72 19.99 3.77 13.94
N GLY A 73 18.82 3.63 13.34
CA GLY A 73 17.55 4.09 13.90
C GLY A 73 16.51 4.39 12.82
N THR A 74 15.44 5.08 13.21
CA THR A 74 14.41 5.58 12.29
C THR A 74 14.72 7.00 11.84
N PHE A 75 14.68 7.19 10.52
CA PHE A 75 14.91 8.47 9.86
C PHE A 75 13.63 8.97 9.22
N VAL A 76 13.37 10.27 9.34
CA VAL A 76 12.20 10.92 8.75
C VAL A 76 12.65 12.06 7.84
N SER A 77 11.97 12.20 6.70
CA SER A 77 12.12 13.30 5.75
C SER A 77 10.74 13.91 5.53
N LEU A 78 10.46 15.03 6.20
CA LEU A 78 9.14 15.66 6.12
C LEU A 78 8.86 16.18 4.70
N SER A 79 7.66 15.99 4.21
CA SER A 79 7.21 16.59 2.96
C SER A 79 6.97 18.10 3.14
N THR A 80 7.04 18.82 2.02
CA THR A 80 6.65 20.23 1.92
C THR A 80 5.57 20.45 0.86
N GLY A 81 5.07 19.35 0.28
CA GLY A 81 4.24 19.32 -0.91
C GLY A 81 4.92 19.69 -2.22
N SER A 82 6.24 19.89 -2.21
CA SER A 82 7.04 20.10 -3.43
C SER A 82 8.41 19.45 -3.42
N LYS A 83 8.84 18.94 -2.26
CA LYS A 83 10.09 18.21 -1.99
C LYS A 83 10.04 17.62 -0.60
N PHE A 84 10.94 16.69 -0.30
CA PHE A 84 11.22 16.27 1.07
C PHE A 84 12.33 17.14 1.68
N GLN A 85 12.17 17.50 2.95
CA GLN A 85 13.19 18.15 3.77
C GLN A 85 14.41 17.23 3.94
N PRO A 86 15.59 17.75 4.31
CA PRO A 86 16.72 16.91 4.69
C PRO A 86 16.33 15.93 5.80
N TYR A 87 16.63 14.65 5.58
CA TYR A 87 16.28 13.60 6.53
C TYR A 87 16.98 13.80 7.89
N GLN A 88 16.27 13.47 8.95
CA GLN A 88 16.76 13.51 10.33
C GLN A 88 16.52 12.17 11.01
N MET A 89 17.42 11.78 11.90
CA MET A 89 17.15 10.66 12.80
C MET A 89 16.21 11.15 13.88
N TRP A 90 14.97 10.66 13.88
CA TRP A 90 13.97 11.01 14.88
C TRP A 90 14.09 10.16 16.12
N ILE A 91 14.54 8.91 15.98
CA ILE A 91 14.79 8.03 17.13
C ILE A 91 15.90 7.02 16.84
N LYS A 92 16.72 6.75 17.86
CA LYS A 92 17.78 5.72 17.84
C LYS A 92 17.26 4.36 18.30
N ASP A 93 16.18 3.90 17.66
CA ASP A 93 15.59 2.57 17.84
C ASP A 93 14.94 2.14 16.52
N PHE A 94 14.33 0.96 16.47
CA PHE A 94 13.74 0.34 15.27
C PHE A 94 14.75 0.13 14.13
N GLY A 95 16.04 0.26 14.45
CA GLY A 95 17.17 0.10 13.55
C GLY A 95 17.81 -1.28 13.68
N ARG A 96 18.59 -1.65 12.67
CA ARG A 96 19.24 -2.98 12.60
C ARG A 96 20.42 -3.14 13.56
N ASN A 97 21.12 -2.06 13.89
CA ASN A 97 22.30 -2.13 14.75
C ASN A 97 21.92 -2.52 16.18
N THR A 98 22.88 -3.13 16.88
CA THR A 98 22.70 -3.55 18.27
C THR A 98 22.39 -2.40 19.21
N ASP A 99 22.94 -1.22 18.94
CA ASP A 99 22.71 0.01 19.70
C ASP A 99 21.47 0.80 19.24
N ALA A 100 20.66 0.23 18.35
CA ALA A 100 19.42 0.78 17.80
C ALA A 100 18.26 -0.25 17.79
N GLY A 101 18.30 -1.22 18.71
CA GLY A 101 17.21 -2.19 18.94
C GLY A 101 17.35 -3.55 18.24
N SER A 102 18.35 -3.75 17.36
CA SER A 102 18.60 -5.03 16.65
C SER A 102 17.43 -5.54 15.78
N TRP A 103 16.71 -4.64 15.13
CA TRP A 103 15.54 -4.99 14.32
C TRP A 103 15.92 -5.68 13.00
N ASN A 104 15.25 -6.79 12.70
CA ASN A 104 15.55 -7.61 11.53
C ASN A 104 14.27 -7.96 10.77
N ILE A 105 14.29 -7.79 9.44
CA ILE A 105 13.11 -7.99 8.58
C ILE A 105 12.64 -9.44 8.51
N SER A 106 13.49 -10.43 8.83
CA SER A 106 13.10 -11.84 8.81
C SER A 106 12.42 -12.30 10.11
N GLN A 107 12.32 -11.43 11.12
CA GLN A 107 11.76 -11.77 12.44
C GLN A 107 10.74 -10.75 12.94
N HIS A 108 10.96 -9.47 12.64
CA HIS A 108 10.17 -8.36 13.18
C HIS A 108 9.44 -7.61 12.07
N ILE A 109 8.26 -7.08 12.41
CA ILE A 109 7.48 -6.18 11.57
C ILE A 109 7.61 -4.77 12.16
N ARG A 110 7.77 -3.78 11.30
CA ARG A 110 7.77 -2.35 11.64
C ARG A 110 6.81 -1.66 10.69
N THR A 111 5.85 -0.95 11.24
CA THR A 111 4.82 -0.23 10.49
C THR A 111 4.52 1.10 11.16
N LEU A 112 3.67 1.88 10.52
CA LEU A 112 3.16 3.16 10.98
C LEU A 112 1.64 3.11 11.01
N ALA A 113 1.04 3.77 12.00
CA ALA A 113 -0.41 3.79 12.26
C ALA A 113 -0.75 4.82 13.35
N ASP A 114 -1.91 5.47 13.26
CA ASP A 114 -2.43 6.31 14.34
C ASP A 114 -3.10 5.44 15.41
N VAL A 115 -2.30 4.94 16.34
CA VAL A 115 -2.79 4.08 17.43
C VAL A 115 -3.33 4.90 18.61
N ASN A 116 -3.20 6.22 18.58
CA ASN A 116 -3.58 7.09 19.69
C ASN A 116 -4.75 8.03 19.38
N GLY A 117 -5.09 8.18 18.10
CA GLY A 117 -6.19 8.98 17.58
C GLY A 117 -5.88 10.47 17.52
N ASP A 118 -4.60 10.87 17.42
CA ASP A 118 -4.19 12.27 17.34
C ASP A 118 -3.88 12.77 15.92
N GLY A 119 -4.18 11.95 14.91
CA GLY A 119 -4.00 12.23 13.50
C GLY A 119 -2.53 12.21 13.06
N LYS A 120 -1.64 11.58 13.83
CA LYS A 120 -0.24 11.35 13.44
C LYS A 120 0.06 9.88 13.49
N ASP A 121 0.76 9.40 12.47
CA ASP A 121 1.21 8.03 12.46
C ASP A 121 2.35 7.78 13.45
N ASP A 122 2.15 6.80 14.33
CA ASP A 122 3.09 6.33 15.34
C ASP A 122 3.89 5.14 14.82
N ILE A 123 5.10 4.92 15.33
CA ILE A 123 5.81 3.66 15.06
C ILE A 123 5.19 2.54 15.89
N VAL A 124 4.78 1.47 15.21
CA VAL A 124 4.43 0.19 15.82
C VAL A 124 5.40 -0.89 15.35
N GLY A 125 6.08 -1.51 16.31
CA GLY A 125 7.06 -2.55 16.07
C GLY A 125 6.71 -3.85 16.78
N PHE A 126 6.46 -4.90 16.01
CA PHE A 126 6.31 -6.27 16.52
C PHE A 126 7.70 -6.88 16.70
N GLY A 127 8.24 -6.77 17.91
CA GLY A 127 9.62 -7.13 18.25
C GLY A 127 9.79 -8.57 18.71
N ASN A 128 10.81 -8.82 19.53
CA ASN A 128 11.05 -10.13 20.14
C ASN A 128 10.05 -10.45 21.26
N ALA A 129 10.05 -9.64 22.31
CA ALA A 129 9.25 -9.88 23.51
C ALA A 129 7.77 -9.53 23.34
N GLY A 130 7.45 -8.52 22.52
CA GLY A 130 6.08 -8.06 22.34
C GLY A 130 5.99 -6.92 21.32
N THR A 131 4.91 -6.14 21.42
CA THR A 131 4.66 -5.00 20.55
C THR A 131 5.07 -3.70 21.23
N PHE A 132 5.93 -2.95 20.56
CA PHE A 132 6.45 -1.67 21.01
C PHE A 132 5.83 -0.55 20.19
N VAL A 133 5.46 0.53 20.87
CA VAL A 133 4.94 1.75 20.26
C VAL A 133 5.84 2.92 20.62
N SER A 134 6.09 3.78 19.65
CA SER A 134 6.86 5.01 19.80
C SER A 134 6.04 6.13 19.17
N LEU A 135 5.33 6.86 20.02
CA LEU A 135 4.36 7.88 19.62
C LEU A 135 5.04 9.02 18.87
N SER A 136 4.43 9.50 17.79
CA SER A 136 4.87 10.69 17.11
C SER A 136 4.59 11.94 17.95
N THR A 137 5.54 12.86 17.94
CA THR A 137 5.41 14.18 18.55
C THR A 137 5.25 15.29 17.48
N GLY A 138 5.18 14.91 16.21
CA GLY A 138 5.24 15.79 15.05
C GLY A 138 6.62 16.42 14.76
N SER A 139 7.63 16.12 15.57
CA SER A 139 9.01 16.58 15.37
C SER A 139 10.07 15.54 15.74
N GLY A 140 9.62 14.31 16.02
CA GLY A 140 10.40 13.22 16.59
C GLY A 140 9.46 12.12 17.08
N PHE A 141 10.02 10.97 17.49
CA PHE A 141 9.25 9.94 18.17
C PHE A 141 9.63 9.83 19.64
N ALA A 142 8.65 9.58 20.51
CA ALA A 142 8.84 9.35 21.94
C ALA A 142 9.60 8.03 22.19
N SER A 143 10.24 7.90 23.36
CA SER A 143 10.93 6.65 23.72
C SER A 143 10.03 5.43 23.61
N PRO A 144 10.45 4.32 22.97
CA PRO A 144 9.56 3.20 22.69
C PRO A 144 9.08 2.56 23.99
N GLN A 145 7.78 2.32 24.09
CA GLN A 145 7.16 1.61 25.21
C GLN A 145 6.60 0.29 24.71
N MET A 146 6.74 -0.77 25.50
CA MET A 146 6.02 -2.01 25.22
C MET A 146 4.56 -1.82 25.62
N TRP A 147 3.69 -1.71 24.62
CA TRP A 147 2.25 -1.52 24.85
C TRP A 147 1.52 -2.83 25.11
N VAL A 148 2.06 -3.96 24.63
CA VAL A 148 1.57 -5.30 24.98
C VAL A 148 2.68 -6.34 24.87
N ASN A 149 2.75 -7.24 25.86
CA ASN A 149 3.68 -8.37 25.90
C ASN A 149 3.15 -9.59 25.13
N ASP A 150 2.78 -9.38 23.86
CA ASP A 150 2.33 -10.39 22.91
C ASP A 150 2.63 -9.92 21.47
N PHE A 151 2.32 -10.75 20.48
CA PHE A 151 2.62 -10.55 19.05
C PHE A 151 4.11 -10.51 18.71
N GLY A 152 4.98 -10.80 19.69
CA GLY A 152 6.43 -10.87 19.56
C GLY A 152 6.93 -12.22 19.06
N ASN A 153 8.08 -12.22 18.40
CA ASN A 153 8.71 -13.43 17.85
C ASN A 153 9.02 -14.50 18.93
N GLU A 154 9.40 -14.11 20.15
CA GLU A 154 9.66 -15.03 21.28
C GLU A 154 8.36 -15.65 21.81
N GLY A 155 7.22 -14.99 21.61
CA GLY A 155 5.88 -15.54 21.86
C GLY A 155 5.40 -16.53 20.80
N GLY A 156 6.23 -16.85 19.80
CA GLY A 156 5.90 -17.79 18.72
C GLY A 156 5.29 -17.15 17.47
N TRP A 157 5.24 -15.82 17.39
CA TRP A 157 4.73 -15.11 16.21
C TRP A 157 5.77 -15.05 15.08
N LEU A 158 5.75 -16.08 14.23
CA LEU A 158 6.63 -16.20 13.06
C LEU A 158 6.07 -15.49 11.81
N ILE A 159 6.90 -14.71 11.11
CA ILE A 159 6.54 -14.06 9.83
C ILE A 159 6.12 -15.07 8.76
N SER A 160 6.69 -16.28 8.77
CA SER A 160 6.37 -17.32 7.80
C SER A 160 5.00 -17.96 8.00
N GLN A 161 4.34 -17.76 9.14
CA GLN A 161 3.10 -18.47 9.50
C GLN A 161 1.95 -17.52 9.87
N HIS A 162 2.28 -16.38 10.46
CA HIS A 162 1.32 -15.48 11.07
C HIS A 162 1.39 -14.10 10.44
N ILE A 163 0.23 -13.46 10.33
CA ILE A 163 0.09 -12.08 9.88
C ILE A 163 -0.22 -11.22 11.11
N ARG A 164 0.43 -10.06 11.21
CA ARG A 164 0.16 -9.03 12.20
C ARG A 164 -0.01 -7.73 11.45
N THR A 165 -1.13 -7.06 11.68
CA THR A 165 -1.50 -5.80 11.03
C THR A 165 -2.19 -4.91 12.03
N LEU A 166 -2.44 -3.68 11.61
CA LEU A 166 -3.16 -2.64 12.34
C LEU A 166 -4.40 -2.23 11.54
N ALA A 167 -5.49 -1.94 12.25
CA ALA A 167 -6.79 -1.56 11.67
C ALA A 167 -7.75 -1.09 12.78
N ASP A 168 -8.63 -0.13 12.50
CA ASP A 168 -9.74 0.21 13.39
C ASP A 168 -10.88 -0.80 13.25
N VAL A 169 -10.81 -1.86 14.05
CA VAL A 169 -11.84 -2.91 14.03
C VAL A 169 -13.00 -2.59 14.98
N ASN A 170 -12.93 -1.49 15.72
CA ASN A 170 -13.92 -1.16 16.74
C ASN A 170 -14.71 0.14 16.45
N GLY A 171 -14.23 0.94 15.50
CA GLY A 171 -14.83 2.19 15.03
C GLY A 171 -14.56 3.38 15.95
N ASP A 172 -13.48 3.38 16.73
CA ASP A 172 -13.11 4.48 17.64
C ASP A 172 -12.02 5.41 17.10
N GLY A 173 -11.62 5.22 15.85
CA GLY A 173 -10.64 6.01 15.14
C GLY A 173 -9.20 5.76 15.58
N LYS A 174 -8.93 4.63 16.25
CA LYS A 174 -7.57 4.20 16.60
C LYS A 174 -7.30 2.85 15.98
N ASP A 175 -6.09 2.69 15.48
CA ASP A 175 -5.66 1.40 14.95
C ASP A 175 -5.42 0.38 16.08
N ASP A 176 -6.12 -0.75 15.99
CA ASP A 176 -5.99 -1.90 16.87
C ASP A 176 -5.02 -2.94 16.28
N ILE A 177 -4.39 -3.77 17.13
CA ILE A 177 -3.64 -4.92 16.61
C ILE A 177 -4.62 -6.02 16.20
N VAL A 178 -4.47 -6.51 14.97
CA VAL A 178 -5.07 -7.76 14.51
C VAL A 178 -3.97 -8.76 14.15
N GLY A 179 -3.97 -9.88 14.85
CA GLY A 179 -3.02 -10.98 14.65
C GLY A 179 -3.71 -12.26 14.20
N PHE A 180 -3.43 -12.68 12.97
CA PHE A 180 -3.80 -14.01 12.46
C PHE A 180 -2.80 -15.06 12.98
N GLY A 181 -3.07 -15.57 14.18
CA GLY A 181 -2.20 -16.50 14.92
C GLY A 181 -2.37 -17.95 14.50
N ASN A 182 -1.93 -18.89 15.34
CA ASN A 182 -2.06 -20.31 15.04
C ASN A 182 -3.50 -20.82 15.22
N ALA A 183 -4.14 -20.47 16.34
CA ALA A 183 -5.48 -20.97 16.68
C ALA A 183 -6.62 -20.18 16.01
N GLY A 184 -6.38 -18.94 15.61
CA GLY A 184 -7.41 -18.07 15.04
C GLY A 184 -6.94 -16.62 14.98
N THR A 185 -7.90 -15.69 14.94
CA THR A 185 -7.60 -14.26 14.90
C THR A 185 -7.73 -13.65 16.29
N PHE A 186 -6.65 -13.01 16.72
CA PHE A 186 -6.53 -12.30 17.99
C PHE A 186 -6.55 -10.81 17.75
N VAL A 187 -7.22 -10.07 18.63
CA VAL A 187 -7.30 -8.62 18.60
C VAL A 187 -6.85 -8.06 19.94
N ALA A 188 -6.03 -7.02 19.89
CA ALA A 188 -5.69 -6.19 21.05
C ALA A 188 -6.06 -4.74 20.74
N LEU A 189 -7.15 -4.29 21.37
CA LEU A 189 -7.70 -2.96 21.15
C LEU A 189 -6.74 -1.88 21.65
N SER A 190 -6.55 -0.81 20.89
CA SER A 190 -5.83 0.36 21.37
C SER A 190 -6.67 1.15 22.37
N THR A 191 -6.04 1.57 23.46
CA THR A 191 -6.63 2.50 24.44
C THR A 191 -6.15 3.94 24.20
N GLY A 192 -5.27 4.14 23.22
CA GLY A 192 -4.50 5.37 22.99
C GLY A 192 -3.32 5.58 23.93
N SER A 193 -3.02 4.62 24.80
CA SER A 193 -1.83 4.65 25.67
C SER A 193 -1.17 3.28 25.89
N GLU A 194 -1.90 2.21 25.59
CA GLU A 194 -1.47 0.81 25.57
C GLU A 194 -2.42 0.01 24.66
N PHE A 195 -2.05 -1.23 24.33
CA PHE A 195 -2.98 -2.19 23.75
C PHE A 195 -3.57 -3.06 24.86
N ALA A 196 -4.87 -3.27 24.84
CA ALA A 196 -5.56 -4.16 25.77
C ALA A 196 -5.03 -5.60 25.65
N SER A 197 -5.31 -6.42 26.67
CA SER A 197 -4.91 -7.84 26.64
C SER A 197 -5.52 -8.56 25.42
N PRO A 198 -4.70 -9.24 24.58
CA PRO A 198 -5.19 -9.85 23.35
C PRO A 198 -6.31 -10.85 23.60
N GLN A 199 -7.41 -10.73 22.84
CA GLN A 199 -8.54 -11.65 22.89
C GLN A 199 -8.70 -12.36 21.55
N MET A 200 -9.02 -13.65 21.57
CA MET A 200 -9.39 -14.35 20.35
C MET A 200 -10.82 -13.93 19.97
N TRP A 201 -10.94 -13.17 18.88
CA TRP A 201 -12.23 -12.67 18.40
C TRP A 201 -12.93 -13.68 17.48
N VAL A 202 -12.17 -14.52 16.79
CA VAL A 202 -12.72 -15.63 15.99
C VAL A 202 -11.73 -16.80 15.91
N ASN A 203 -12.26 -18.02 16.04
CA ASN A 203 -11.49 -19.28 15.92
C ASN A 203 -11.39 -19.75 14.45
N ASP A 204 -10.94 -18.86 13.57
CA ASP A 204 -10.69 -19.11 12.15
C ASP A 204 -9.62 -18.12 11.65
N PHE A 205 -9.25 -18.22 10.38
CA PHE A 205 -8.17 -17.46 9.73
C PHE A 205 -6.78 -17.71 10.34
N GLY A 206 -6.65 -18.73 11.18
CA GLY A 206 -5.41 -19.12 11.84
C GLY A 206 -4.57 -20.09 11.01
N TYR A 207 -3.27 -20.14 11.27
CA TYR A 207 -2.37 -21.06 10.58
C TYR A 207 -2.72 -22.54 10.83
N GLY A 208 -3.09 -22.87 12.08
CA GLY A 208 -3.52 -24.20 12.51
C GLY A 208 -5.04 -24.39 12.59
N SER A 209 -5.83 -23.37 12.24
CA SER A 209 -7.29 -23.38 12.29
C SER A 209 -7.86 -22.78 11.00
N GLY A 210 -8.52 -23.60 10.18
CA GLY A 210 -9.03 -23.20 8.85
C GLY A 210 -8.04 -23.43 7.69
N GLU A 211 -6.89 -24.07 7.96
CA GLU A 211 -5.86 -24.40 6.95
C GLU A 211 -5.28 -23.18 6.20
N TRP A 212 -5.29 -22.01 6.83
CA TRP A 212 -4.75 -20.79 6.23
C TRP A 212 -3.21 -20.85 6.19
N GLN A 213 -2.63 -20.45 5.06
CA GLN A 213 -1.20 -20.56 4.79
C GLN A 213 -0.78 -19.26 4.12
N THR A 214 0.25 -18.61 4.63
CA THR A 214 0.69 -17.27 4.22
C THR A 214 1.18 -17.21 2.76
N ASP A 215 1.62 -18.33 2.20
CA ASP A 215 2.09 -18.46 0.82
C ASP A 215 0.96 -18.80 -0.18
N GLN A 216 -0.19 -19.27 0.31
CA GLN A 216 -1.30 -19.76 -0.52
C GLN A 216 -2.57 -18.93 -0.40
N HIS A 217 -2.82 -18.37 0.78
CA HIS A 217 -4.06 -17.67 1.12
C HIS A 217 -3.77 -16.23 1.51
N VAL A 218 -4.62 -15.30 1.08
CA VAL A 218 -4.53 -13.89 1.46
C VAL A 218 -5.56 -13.62 2.54
N ARG A 219 -5.15 -12.92 3.59
CA ARG A 219 -6.02 -12.42 4.67
C ARG A 219 -5.72 -10.95 4.85
N THR A 220 -6.76 -10.13 4.91
CA THR A 220 -6.67 -8.68 5.02
C THR A 220 -7.88 -8.15 5.77
N LEU A 221 -7.81 -6.86 6.08
CA LEU A 221 -8.86 -6.10 6.73
C LEU A 221 -9.35 -4.99 5.79
N ALA A 222 -10.65 -4.70 5.84
CA ALA A 222 -11.31 -3.67 5.05
C ALA A 222 -12.76 -3.50 5.52
N ASP A 223 -13.33 -2.29 5.44
CA ASP A 223 -14.75 -2.05 5.66
C ASP A 223 -15.56 -2.43 4.40
N VAL A 224 -16.01 -3.68 4.36
CA VAL A 224 -16.79 -4.19 3.22
C VAL A 224 -18.28 -3.97 3.43
N ASN A 225 -18.71 -3.42 4.56
CA ASN A 225 -20.12 -3.27 4.91
C ASN A 225 -20.58 -1.80 5.06
N GLY A 226 -19.64 -0.87 5.15
CA GLY A 226 -19.84 0.57 5.24
C GLY A 226 -20.21 1.05 6.63
N ASP A 227 -19.86 0.31 7.70
CA ASP A 227 -20.13 0.70 9.09
C ASP A 227 -18.96 1.37 9.80
N GLY A 228 -17.86 1.63 9.08
CA GLY A 228 -16.66 2.27 9.56
C GLY A 228 -15.79 1.38 10.45
N LYS A 229 -15.99 0.06 10.42
CA LYS A 229 -15.12 -0.91 11.09
C LYS A 229 -14.51 -1.85 10.07
N ASP A 230 -13.24 -2.14 10.27
CA ASP A 230 -12.56 -3.11 9.42
C ASP A 230 -13.01 -4.56 9.71
N ASP A 231 -13.46 -5.23 8.66
CA ASP A 231 -13.88 -6.63 8.66
C ASP A 231 -12.73 -7.55 8.24
N ILE A 232 -12.77 -8.84 8.59
CA ILE A 232 -11.81 -9.80 8.03
C ILE A 232 -12.28 -10.28 6.67
N ILE A 233 -11.40 -10.17 5.66
CA ILE A 233 -11.57 -10.78 4.33
C ILE A 233 -10.46 -11.82 4.13
N GLY A 234 -10.86 -13.07 3.89
CA GLY A 234 -9.97 -14.18 3.61
C GLY A 234 -10.23 -14.82 2.25
N PHE A 235 -9.22 -14.80 1.39
CA PHE A 235 -9.20 -15.51 0.10
C PHE A 235 -8.69 -16.95 0.30
N GLY A 236 -9.62 -17.87 0.53
CA GLY A 236 -9.34 -19.26 0.90
C GLY A 236 -9.23 -20.22 -0.29
N ASN A 237 -9.41 -21.51 -0.03
CA ASN A 237 -9.44 -22.54 -1.08
C ASN A 237 -10.74 -22.47 -1.91
N ALA A 238 -11.89 -22.44 -1.24
CA ALA A 238 -13.20 -22.55 -1.88
C ALA A 238 -13.83 -21.22 -2.30
N GLY A 239 -13.19 -20.08 -2.00
CA GLY A 239 -13.74 -18.76 -2.32
C GLY A 239 -13.29 -17.70 -1.33
N THR A 240 -14.05 -16.60 -1.28
CA THR A 240 -13.79 -15.49 -0.35
C THR A 240 -14.72 -15.56 0.85
N PHE A 241 -14.11 -15.57 2.03
CA PHE A 241 -14.79 -15.62 3.32
C PHE A 241 -14.68 -14.26 4.00
N VAL A 242 -15.77 -13.83 4.63
CA VAL A 242 -15.84 -12.57 5.37
C VAL A 242 -16.32 -12.85 6.79
N ALA A 243 -15.66 -12.24 7.76
CA ALA A 243 -16.12 -12.18 9.13
C ALA A 243 -16.27 -10.72 9.54
N LEU A 244 -17.52 -10.26 9.60
CA LEU A 244 -17.84 -8.86 9.92
C LEU A 244 -17.45 -8.53 11.36
N SER A 245 -16.86 -7.36 11.58
CA SER A 245 -16.60 -6.85 12.91
C SER A 245 -17.90 -6.43 13.60
N THR A 246 -17.94 -6.67 14.91
CA THR A 246 -19.01 -6.17 15.79
C THR A 246 -18.50 -5.06 16.73
N GLY A 247 -17.22 -4.70 16.61
CA GLY A 247 -16.47 -3.85 17.53
C GLY A 247 -16.12 -4.48 18.89
N THR A 248 -16.54 -5.73 19.12
CA THR A 248 -16.17 -6.50 20.33
C THR A 248 -15.78 -7.95 20.02
N GLY A 249 -15.68 -8.28 18.74
CA GLY A 249 -15.55 -9.63 18.21
C GLY A 249 -15.81 -9.64 16.70
N PHE A 250 -15.45 -10.73 16.03
CA PHE A 250 -15.84 -10.96 14.64
C PHE A 250 -16.98 -12.00 14.58
N ASN A 251 -17.92 -11.80 13.65
CA ASN A 251 -18.94 -12.79 13.37
C ASN A 251 -18.33 -14.10 12.83
N SER A 252 -19.08 -15.20 12.88
CA SER A 252 -18.66 -16.46 12.27
C SER A 252 -18.41 -16.26 10.76
N PRO A 253 -17.26 -16.68 10.20
CA PRO A 253 -16.92 -16.45 8.80
C PRO A 253 -17.97 -17.03 7.86
N GLN A 254 -18.41 -16.24 6.88
CA GLN A 254 -19.34 -16.65 5.84
C GLN A 254 -18.67 -16.54 4.47
N MET A 255 -18.92 -17.50 3.59
CA MET A 255 -18.49 -17.38 2.19
C MET A 255 -19.40 -16.38 1.49
N TRP A 256 -18.84 -15.23 1.10
CA TRP A 256 -19.58 -14.16 0.42
C TRP A 256 -19.58 -14.35 -1.10
N VAL A 257 -18.56 -15.01 -1.66
CA VAL A 257 -18.51 -15.37 -3.08
C VAL A 257 -17.66 -16.63 -3.30
N ASN A 258 -18.16 -17.53 -4.15
CA ASN A 258 -17.42 -18.70 -4.65
C ASN A 258 -16.52 -18.33 -5.83
N ASP A 259 -15.57 -17.43 -5.58
CA ASP A 259 -14.50 -17.04 -6.51
C ASP A 259 -13.34 -16.42 -5.69
N PHE A 260 -12.27 -16.03 -6.36
CA PHE A 260 -11.01 -15.57 -5.77
C PHE A 260 -10.30 -16.61 -4.89
N GLY A 261 -10.80 -17.86 -4.93
CA GLY A 261 -10.26 -19.00 -4.22
C GLY A 261 -9.31 -19.84 -5.08
N ARG A 262 -8.55 -20.71 -4.43
CA ARG A 262 -7.54 -21.54 -5.10
C ARG A 262 -8.11 -22.71 -5.88
N ASN A 263 -9.26 -23.23 -5.48
CA ASN A 263 -9.85 -24.40 -6.11
C ASN A 263 -10.32 -24.07 -7.53
N ILE A 264 -10.44 -25.11 -8.35
CA ILE A 264 -10.83 -24.96 -9.76
C ILE A 264 -12.23 -24.36 -9.93
N ASP A 265 -13.15 -24.73 -9.05
CA ASP A 265 -14.53 -24.26 -8.98
C ASP A 265 -14.67 -22.88 -8.31
N ALA A 266 -13.57 -22.35 -7.76
CA ALA A 266 -13.48 -21.02 -7.14
C ALA A 266 -12.52 -20.07 -7.91
N GLY A 267 -12.26 -20.35 -9.18
CA GLY A 267 -11.50 -19.47 -10.09
C GLY A 267 -10.00 -19.78 -10.23
N SER A 268 -9.45 -20.76 -9.52
CA SER A 268 -8.03 -21.18 -9.60
C SER A 268 -7.01 -20.07 -9.28
N TRP A 269 -7.29 -19.25 -8.29
CA TRP A 269 -6.43 -18.12 -7.93
C TRP A 269 -5.15 -18.57 -7.21
N ASN A 270 -3.99 -18.14 -7.72
CA ASN A 270 -2.68 -18.53 -7.20
C ASN A 270 -1.93 -17.29 -6.69
N SER A 271 -1.56 -17.26 -5.41
CA SER A 271 -0.86 -16.12 -4.78
C SER A 271 0.52 -15.80 -5.37
N SER A 272 1.15 -16.74 -6.09
CA SER A 272 2.39 -16.49 -6.83
C SER A 272 2.19 -15.82 -8.20
N GLN A 273 0.94 -15.68 -8.67
CA GLN A 273 0.61 -15.15 -10.00
C GLN A 273 -0.39 -13.99 -9.92
N HIS A 274 -1.41 -14.13 -9.07
CA HIS A 274 -2.58 -13.27 -8.99
C HIS A 274 -2.60 -12.50 -7.68
N ILE A 275 -2.77 -11.18 -7.80
CA ILE A 275 -2.98 -10.27 -6.66
C ILE A 275 -4.49 -10.18 -6.42
N ARG A 276 -4.90 -10.23 -5.16
CA ARG A 276 -6.27 -9.96 -4.70
C ARG A 276 -6.17 -8.94 -3.57
N THR A 277 -7.00 -7.92 -3.64
CA THR A 277 -7.00 -6.78 -2.73
C THR A 277 -8.41 -6.17 -2.68
N LEU A 278 -8.59 -5.18 -1.81
CA LEU A 278 -9.85 -4.53 -1.49
C LEU A 278 -9.69 -3.03 -1.76
N ALA A 279 -10.72 -2.40 -2.31
CA ALA A 279 -10.76 -0.97 -2.61
C ALA A 279 -12.19 -0.53 -2.95
N ASP A 280 -12.60 0.67 -2.56
CA ASP A 280 -13.85 1.28 -3.03
C ASP A 280 -13.66 1.79 -4.48
N VAL A 281 -13.91 0.91 -5.44
CA VAL A 281 -13.77 1.24 -6.87
C VAL A 281 -15.04 1.85 -7.46
N ASN A 282 -16.11 1.97 -6.66
CA ASN A 282 -17.42 2.43 -7.12
C ASN A 282 -17.90 3.72 -6.46
N GLY A 283 -17.28 4.11 -5.35
CA GLY A 283 -17.52 5.32 -4.58
C GLY A 283 -18.73 5.22 -3.64
N ASP A 284 -19.11 4.01 -3.20
CA ASP A 284 -20.24 3.80 -2.28
C ASP A 284 -19.83 3.64 -0.80
N GLY A 285 -18.54 3.83 -0.50
CA GLY A 285 -17.97 3.75 0.83
C GLY A 285 -17.83 2.32 1.35
N LYS A 286 -17.88 1.31 0.47
CA LYS A 286 -17.58 -0.08 0.82
C LYS A 286 -16.44 -0.58 -0.03
N ASP A 287 -15.54 -1.33 0.58
CA ASP A 287 -14.47 -1.95 -0.18
C ASP A 287 -14.96 -3.12 -1.03
N ASP A 288 -14.58 -3.10 -2.30
CA ASP A 288 -14.88 -4.13 -3.28
C ASP A 288 -13.68 -5.06 -3.49
N ILE A 289 -13.92 -6.31 -3.89
CA ILE A 289 -12.79 -7.17 -4.28
C ILE A 289 -12.29 -6.74 -5.65
N VAL A 290 -10.99 -6.51 -5.75
CA VAL A 290 -10.26 -6.38 -7.02
C VAL A 290 -9.22 -7.48 -7.14
N GLY A 291 -9.36 -8.31 -8.17
CA GLY A 291 -8.48 -9.43 -8.46
C GLY A 291 -7.79 -9.29 -9.82
N PHE A 292 -6.46 -9.28 -9.83
CA PHE A 292 -5.64 -9.33 -11.04
C PHE A 292 -5.39 -10.79 -11.44
N GLY A 293 -6.31 -11.34 -12.23
CA GLY A 293 -6.32 -12.76 -12.64
C GLY A 293 -5.45 -13.07 -13.85
N ASN A 294 -5.74 -14.17 -14.55
CA ASN A 294 -5.03 -14.51 -15.80
C ASN A 294 -5.44 -13.59 -16.95
N ALA A 295 -6.74 -13.45 -17.18
CA ALA A 295 -7.30 -12.81 -18.37
C ALA A 295 -7.42 -11.27 -18.27
N GLY A 296 -7.33 -10.72 -17.06
CA GLY A 296 -7.52 -9.29 -16.81
C GLY A 296 -7.76 -8.99 -15.34
N THR A 297 -8.31 -7.80 -15.07
CA THR A 297 -8.77 -7.41 -13.73
C THR A 297 -10.25 -7.72 -13.57
N PHE A 298 -10.56 -8.46 -12.52
CA PHE A 298 -11.91 -8.82 -12.12
C PHE A 298 -12.31 -8.04 -10.87
N VAL A 299 -13.56 -7.60 -10.82
CA VAL A 299 -14.12 -6.88 -9.67
C VAL A 299 -15.39 -7.59 -9.22
N ALA A 300 -15.53 -7.74 -7.91
CA ALA A 300 -16.77 -8.16 -7.27
C ALA A 300 -17.19 -7.08 -6.27
N LEU A 301 -18.22 -6.33 -6.65
CA LEU A 301 -18.73 -5.22 -5.84
C LEU A 301 -19.35 -5.73 -4.55
N SER A 302 -19.06 -5.07 -3.43
CA SER A 302 -19.71 -5.34 -2.16
C SER A 302 -21.17 -4.90 -2.18
N THR A 303 -22.00 -5.65 -1.47
CA THR A 303 -23.40 -5.30 -1.18
C THR A 303 -23.62 -4.99 0.30
N GLY A 304 -22.55 -5.05 1.09
CA GLY A 304 -22.56 -5.01 2.56
C GLY A 304 -23.07 -6.27 3.26
N THR A 305 -23.52 -7.28 2.50
CA THR A 305 -23.95 -8.59 3.04
C THR A 305 -23.41 -9.77 2.22
N GLY A 306 -22.55 -9.49 1.26
CA GLY A 306 -22.08 -10.41 0.23
C GLY A 306 -21.35 -9.66 -0.88
N PHE A 307 -20.65 -10.37 -1.76
CA PHE A 307 -20.08 -9.80 -2.98
C PHE A 307 -20.92 -10.23 -4.20
N ASN A 308 -21.07 -9.33 -5.16
CA ASN A 308 -21.66 -9.66 -6.46
C ASN A 308 -20.80 -10.70 -7.22
N SER A 309 -21.39 -11.34 -8.23
CA SER A 309 -20.62 -12.24 -9.09
C SER A 309 -19.51 -11.47 -9.81
N PRO A 310 -18.24 -11.95 -9.80
CA PRO A 310 -17.12 -11.18 -10.34
C PRO A 310 -17.30 -10.87 -11.83
N GLN A 311 -17.01 -9.64 -12.22
CA GLN A 311 -17.02 -9.18 -13.61
C GLN A 311 -15.61 -8.76 -14.02
N MET A 312 -15.20 -9.08 -15.24
CA MET A 312 -13.96 -8.53 -15.79
C MET A 312 -14.20 -7.06 -16.17
N TRP A 313 -13.53 -6.15 -15.46
CA TRP A 313 -13.67 -4.71 -15.67
C TRP A 313 -12.69 -4.16 -16.70
N VAL A 314 -11.54 -4.82 -16.88
CA VAL A 314 -10.57 -4.51 -17.95
C VAL A 314 -9.75 -5.75 -18.32
N ASP A 315 -9.50 -5.93 -19.62
CA ASP A 315 -8.70 -7.01 -20.20
C ASP A 315 -7.19 -6.68 -20.20
N ASN A 316 -6.67 -6.25 -19.05
CA ASN A 316 -5.25 -5.95 -18.84
C ASN A 316 -4.88 -6.18 -17.37
N PHE A 317 -3.63 -5.89 -16.98
CA PHE A 317 -3.09 -6.12 -15.64
C PHE A 317 -3.07 -7.59 -15.19
N GLY A 318 -3.47 -8.52 -16.06
CA GLY A 318 -3.51 -9.94 -15.82
C GLY A 318 -2.16 -10.64 -16.06
N TYR A 319 -2.06 -11.88 -15.58
CA TYR A 319 -0.87 -12.70 -15.73
C TYR A 319 -0.65 -13.11 -17.20
N GLU A 320 -1.66 -13.67 -17.86
CA GLU A 320 -1.61 -14.03 -19.28
C GLU A 320 -1.82 -12.76 -20.13
N THR A 321 -2.96 -12.10 -19.93
CA THR A 321 -3.32 -10.88 -20.65
C THR A 321 -2.64 -9.66 -20.04
N GLY A 322 -1.76 -9.02 -20.82
CA GLY A 322 -0.93 -7.90 -20.37
C GLY A 322 0.44 -8.33 -19.83
N GLY A 323 0.66 -9.61 -19.53
CA GLY A 323 1.98 -10.15 -19.19
C GLY A 323 2.52 -9.72 -17.82
N TRP A 324 1.64 -9.40 -16.87
CA TRP A 324 2.03 -8.91 -15.55
C TRP A 324 2.56 -10.04 -14.67
N ARG A 325 3.51 -9.72 -13.79
CA ARG A 325 4.28 -10.70 -13.01
C ARG A 325 4.54 -10.13 -11.63
N ILE A 326 4.13 -10.82 -10.58
CA ILE A 326 4.22 -10.32 -9.20
C ILE A 326 5.66 -10.01 -8.77
N ASN A 327 6.63 -10.74 -9.30
CA ASN A 327 8.06 -10.56 -9.00
C ASN A 327 8.77 -9.52 -9.89
N GLN A 328 8.04 -8.76 -10.70
CA GLN A 328 8.60 -7.74 -11.60
C GLN A 328 7.79 -6.44 -11.59
N HIS A 329 6.47 -6.58 -11.51
CA HIS A 329 5.50 -5.51 -11.70
C HIS A 329 4.64 -5.35 -10.45
N ILE A 330 4.42 -4.10 -10.06
CA ILE A 330 3.55 -3.73 -8.93
C ILE A 330 2.22 -3.24 -9.50
N ARG A 331 1.11 -3.63 -8.87
CA ARG A 331 -0.24 -3.17 -9.15
C ARG A 331 -0.89 -2.79 -7.83
N THR A 332 -1.49 -1.62 -7.77
CA THR A 332 -2.19 -1.11 -6.58
C THR A 332 -3.43 -0.34 -7.02
N LEU A 333 -4.27 0.00 -6.05
CA LEU A 333 -5.48 0.80 -6.20
C LEU A 333 -5.36 2.04 -5.32
N VAL A 334 -5.74 3.20 -5.87
CA VAL A 334 -5.88 4.47 -5.14
C VAL A 334 -6.62 5.45 -6.04
N ASP A 335 -7.44 6.32 -5.48
CA ASP A 335 -7.99 7.46 -6.21
C ASP A 335 -6.87 8.45 -6.60
N VAL A 336 -6.53 8.47 -7.89
CA VAL A 336 -5.50 9.39 -8.42
C VAL A 336 -6.12 10.61 -9.08
N ASN A 337 -7.45 10.74 -9.10
CA ASN A 337 -8.15 11.79 -9.82
C ASN A 337 -9.09 12.63 -8.93
N GLY A 338 -9.33 12.19 -7.70
CA GLY A 338 -10.14 12.86 -6.67
C GLY A 338 -11.65 12.69 -6.88
N ASP A 339 -12.11 11.65 -7.58
CA ASP A 339 -13.54 11.39 -7.78
C ASP A 339 -14.16 10.40 -6.77
N GLY A 340 -13.38 10.02 -5.76
CA GLY A 340 -13.77 9.11 -4.68
C GLY A 340 -13.87 7.66 -5.13
N LYS A 341 -13.22 7.28 -6.24
CA LYS A 341 -13.15 5.89 -6.70
C LYS A 341 -11.71 5.50 -6.91
N ASP A 342 -11.34 4.34 -6.38
CA ASP A 342 -9.99 3.86 -6.55
C ASP A 342 -9.68 3.41 -7.98
N ASP A 343 -8.55 3.89 -8.50
CA ASP A 343 -8.06 3.64 -9.84
C ASP A 343 -6.93 2.61 -9.82
N ILE A 344 -6.77 1.81 -10.89
CA ILE A 344 -5.61 0.91 -10.98
C ILE A 344 -4.38 1.73 -11.36
N VAL A 345 -3.32 1.61 -10.56
CA VAL A 345 -1.96 2.04 -10.90
C VAL A 345 -1.04 0.82 -11.05
N GLY A 346 -0.47 0.65 -12.24
CA GLY A 346 0.42 -0.45 -12.57
C GLY A 346 1.81 -0.01 -13.01
N PHE A 347 2.84 -0.46 -12.30
CA PHE A 347 4.25 -0.26 -12.64
C PHE A 347 4.74 -1.41 -13.55
N GLY A 348 4.65 -1.21 -14.86
CA GLY A 348 4.92 -2.22 -15.89
C GLY A 348 6.36 -2.24 -16.39
N ASN A 349 6.58 -2.84 -17.57
CA ASN A 349 7.89 -2.83 -18.22
C ASN A 349 8.26 -1.45 -18.77
N ALA A 350 7.34 -0.83 -19.52
CA ALA A 350 7.61 0.41 -20.27
C ALA A 350 7.29 1.71 -19.48
N GLY A 351 6.70 1.61 -18.29
CA GLY A 351 6.36 2.78 -17.49
C GLY A 351 5.29 2.51 -16.44
N THR A 352 4.69 3.59 -15.93
CA THR A 352 3.48 3.53 -15.10
C THR A 352 2.25 3.69 -15.97
N PHE A 353 1.32 2.76 -15.79
CA PHE A 353 0.02 2.72 -16.46
C PHE A 353 -1.07 2.98 -15.43
N VAL A 354 -2.06 3.79 -15.81
CA VAL A 354 -3.24 4.06 -14.98
C VAL A 354 -4.50 3.73 -15.76
N SER A 355 -5.46 3.14 -15.07
CA SER A 355 -6.75 2.73 -15.62
C SER A 355 -7.80 3.23 -14.65
N LEU A 356 -8.39 4.38 -15.01
CA LEU A 356 -9.32 5.10 -14.14
C LEU A 356 -10.63 4.34 -13.99
N SER A 357 -11.15 4.25 -12.77
CA SER A 357 -12.47 3.68 -12.50
C SER A 357 -13.57 4.56 -13.06
N THR A 358 -14.65 3.91 -13.48
CA THR A 358 -15.92 4.56 -13.86
C THR A 358 -17.05 4.23 -12.89
N GLY A 359 -16.74 3.45 -11.84
CA GLY A 359 -17.72 2.83 -10.93
C GLY A 359 -18.51 1.65 -11.50
N SER A 360 -18.23 1.26 -12.74
CA SER A 360 -18.84 0.08 -13.38
C SER A 360 -17.89 -0.69 -14.30
N GLY A 361 -16.61 -0.32 -14.25
CA GLY A 361 -15.56 -0.76 -15.17
C GLY A 361 -14.33 0.13 -15.03
N PHE A 362 -13.18 -0.34 -15.54
CA PHE A 362 -11.99 0.49 -15.65
C PHE A 362 -11.76 0.92 -17.10
N ASN A 363 -11.33 2.16 -17.31
CA ASN A 363 -10.95 2.67 -18.62
C ASN A 363 -9.74 1.90 -19.19
N SER A 364 -9.58 1.84 -20.51
CA SER A 364 -8.38 1.23 -21.10
C SER A 364 -7.10 1.87 -20.53
N PRO A 365 -6.06 1.09 -20.15
CA PRO A 365 -4.89 1.63 -19.46
C PRO A 365 -4.18 2.69 -20.29
N GLN A 366 -3.91 3.83 -19.68
CA GLN A 366 -3.15 4.92 -20.27
C GLN A 366 -1.76 4.97 -19.66
N THR A 367 -0.74 5.22 -20.47
CA THR A 367 0.60 5.49 -19.95
C THR A 367 0.65 6.90 -19.39
N TRP A 368 0.77 7.03 -18.08
CA TRP A 368 0.92 8.33 -17.42
C TRP A 368 2.36 8.82 -17.51
N ILE A 369 3.33 7.91 -17.34
CA ILE A 369 4.75 8.24 -17.47
C ILE A 369 5.57 7.06 -17.97
N ASN A 370 6.50 7.34 -18.88
CA ASN A 370 7.54 6.40 -19.33
C ASN A 370 8.70 6.36 -18.31
N ASN A 371 8.38 6.09 -17.03
CA ASN A 371 9.32 5.89 -15.94
C ASN A 371 8.70 4.96 -14.88
N PHE A 372 9.40 4.66 -13.79
CA PHE A 372 9.03 3.66 -12.79
C PHE A 372 8.85 2.23 -13.35
N GLY A 373 9.23 2.03 -14.61
CA GLY A 373 9.16 0.78 -15.34
C GLY A 373 10.48 0.03 -15.34
N ARG A 374 10.40 -1.26 -15.66
CA ARG A 374 11.56 -2.16 -15.64
C ARG A 374 12.55 -1.94 -16.78
N ASN A 375 12.09 -1.51 -17.95
CA ASN A 375 12.93 -1.33 -19.10
C ASN A 375 13.94 -0.20 -18.90
N ALA A 376 15.04 -0.24 -19.66
CA ALA A 376 16.10 0.76 -19.57
C ALA A 376 15.61 2.18 -19.89
N ASP A 377 14.75 2.30 -20.91
CA ASP A 377 14.07 3.53 -21.33
C ASP A 377 12.95 3.98 -20.37
N ALA A 378 12.56 3.13 -19.42
CA ALA A 378 11.56 3.41 -18.39
C ALA A 378 12.15 3.52 -16.96
N GLY A 379 13.47 3.71 -16.85
CA GLY A 379 14.15 3.98 -15.58
C GLY A 379 14.79 2.78 -14.88
N SER A 380 14.72 1.56 -15.45
CA SER A 380 15.36 0.34 -14.92
C SER A 380 14.95 -0.03 -13.49
N TRP A 381 13.67 0.12 -13.17
CA TRP A 381 13.16 -0.20 -11.84
C TRP A 381 13.11 -1.71 -11.60
N ASP A 382 13.48 -2.12 -10.39
CA ASP A 382 13.73 -3.51 -10.02
C ASP A 382 13.20 -3.72 -8.60
N ILE A 383 12.27 -4.64 -8.45
CA ILE A 383 11.60 -4.92 -7.17
C ILE A 383 12.57 -5.43 -6.09
N ALA A 384 13.74 -5.95 -6.47
CA ALA A 384 14.76 -6.39 -5.51
C ALA A 384 15.58 -5.22 -4.93
N ARG A 385 15.49 -4.03 -5.53
CA ARG A 385 16.30 -2.85 -5.15
C ARG A 385 15.46 -1.63 -4.78
N HIS A 386 14.37 -1.44 -5.49
CA HIS A 386 13.59 -0.22 -5.52
C HIS A 386 12.17 -0.45 -5.01
N ILE A 387 11.63 0.55 -4.31
CA ILE A 387 10.23 0.58 -3.86
C ILE A 387 9.48 1.58 -4.74
N ARG A 388 8.26 1.24 -5.16
CA ARG A 388 7.33 2.13 -5.85
C ARG A 388 5.99 2.00 -5.14
N THR A 389 5.41 3.13 -4.77
CA THR A 389 4.18 3.20 -4.00
C THR A 389 3.43 4.48 -4.37
N LEU A 390 2.23 4.60 -3.84
CA LEU A 390 1.37 5.76 -3.95
C LEU A 390 1.20 6.34 -2.55
N ALA A 391 1.13 7.67 -2.43
CA ALA A 391 1.02 8.40 -1.17
C ALA A 391 0.60 9.85 -1.45
N ASP A 392 -0.19 10.49 -0.61
CA ASP A 392 -0.49 11.93 -0.76
C ASP A 392 0.64 12.75 -0.14
N VAL A 393 1.70 12.97 -0.92
CA VAL A 393 2.86 13.71 -0.43
C VAL A 393 2.69 15.21 -0.59
N ASN A 394 1.59 15.67 -1.18
CA ASN A 394 1.36 17.08 -1.50
C ASN A 394 0.17 17.72 -0.77
N GLY A 395 -0.70 16.92 -0.18
CA GLY A 395 -1.84 17.30 0.63
C GLY A 395 -3.07 17.67 -0.21
N ASP A 396 -3.19 17.14 -1.43
CA ASP A 396 -4.33 17.38 -2.30
C ASP A 396 -5.40 16.28 -2.25
N GLY A 397 -5.19 15.26 -1.41
CA GLY A 397 -6.07 14.11 -1.22
C GLY A 397 -5.95 13.05 -2.31
N LYS A 398 -4.94 13.11 -3.18
CA LYS A 398 -4.74 12.14 -4.27
C LYS A 398 -3.45 11.35 -4.05
N GLY A 399 -3.47 10.09 -4.47
CA GLY A 399 -2.25 9.26 -4.44
C GLY A 399 -1.22 9.73 -5.46
N ASP A 400 -0.09 10.29 -5.02
CA ASP A 400 1.06 10.65 -5.87
C ASP A 400 1.98 9.44 -6.09
N ILE A 401 2.61 9.33 -7.25
CA ILE A 401 3.59 8.27 -7.52
C ILE A 401 4.91 8.59 -6.84
N VAL A 402 5.33 7.73 -5.91
CA VAL A 402 6.60 7.85 -5.19
C VAL A 402 7.47 6.61 -5.41
N GLY A 403 8.72 6.83 -5.83
CA GLY A 403 9.69 5.77 -6.05
C GLY A 403 11.02 6.00 -5.34
N PHE A 404 11.41 5.04 -4.52
CA PHE A 404 12.73 4.95 -3.90
C PHE A 404 13.72 4.28 -4.88
N GLY A 405 14.37 5.10 -5.70
CA GLY A 405 15.26 4.68 -6.79
C GLY A 405 16.71 4.43 -6.33
N ASN A 406 17.66 4.40 -7.28
CA ASN A 406 19.09 4.29 -6.95
C ASN A 406 19.63 5.54 -6.26
N THR A 407 19.40 6.70 -6.85
CA THR A 407 20.04 7.97 -6.45
C THR A 407 19.23 8.82 -5.48
N GLY A 408 18.05 8.35 -5.06
CA GLY A 408 17.15 9.14 -4.23
C GLY A 408 15.69 8.74 -4.35
N VAL A 409 14.80 9.61 -3.87
CA VAL A 409 13.35 9.45 -3.99
C VAL A 409 12.82 10.37 -5.09
N PHE A 410 12.06 9.78 -6.00
CA PHE A 410 11.44 10.45 -7.13
C PHE A 410 9.93 10.49 -6.95
N VAL A 411 9.33 11.62 -7.27
CA VAL A 411 7.90 11.87 -7.12
C VAL A 411 7.35 12.40 -8.44
N MET A 412 6.17 11.91 -8.81
CA MET A 412 5.31 12.50 -9.82
C MET A 412 3.95 12.71 -9.18
N THR A 413 3.55 13.96 -9.00
CA THR A 413 2.26 14.27 -8.38
C THR A 413 1.11 13.90 -9.31
N SER A 414 -0.02 13.51 -8.74
CA SER A 414 -1.22 13.22 -9.51
C SER A 414 -1.87 14.50 -10.06
N PRO A 415 -2.60 14.41 -11.19
CA PRO A 415 -3.14 15.57 -11.91
C PRO A 415 -4.39 16.19 -11.28
#